data_AF-A0AAV0WHR3-F1
#
_entry.id   AF-A0AAV0WHR3-F1
#
_cell.length_a   1.000
_cell.length_b   1.000
_cell.length_c   1.000
_cell.angle_alpha   90.00
_cell.angle_beta   90.00
_cell.angle_gamma   90.00
#
_symmetry.space_group_name_H-M   'P 1'
#
loop_
_entity.id
_entity.type
_entity.pdbx_description
1 polymer ?
#
loop_
_entity_poly.entity_id
_entity_poly.type
_entity_poly.pdbx_seq_one_letter_code
_entity_poly.pdbx_strand_id
1 'polypeptide(L)'
;MKLLTECLESTELNIADAIIFMSSTLESLNIINSDIDGMDNLINSSIAFLKSLDVDAEKEFLVRHRRRLVPKRLDNNRDNAANISFKTFYRKEYKSVLDELTSLMKNNLESCIGTIKPLYNMFNPPVSRNNLSETGIQDAMSFLPKKFVVDPLHLPVELEVLYDQCKEVETVSDVAAASEQTKKMLPIANRMCRLLCTAPVTVAGNERSFSKLKLIKNYLRTTQSDSRLSDLLLLSSEKDIVDDIKLDLIAKQWSIIKKRRICI
;
A
#
# COMPACT_ATOMS: atom_id res chain seq x y z
N MET A 1 10.29 2.13 8.20
CA MET A 1 8.89 1.80 7.87
C MET A 1 7.93 2.94 8.13
N LYS A 2 7.85 3.52 9.34
CA LYS A 2 6.96 4.67 9.62
C LYS A 2 7.16 5.86 8.66
N LEU A 3 8.40 6.13 8.29
CA LEU A 3 8.76 7.19 7.36
C LEU A 3 8.31 6.87 5.91
N LEU A 4 8.38 5.60 5.50
CA LEU A 4 7.86 5.15 4.20
C LEU A 4 6.34 5.23 4.15
N THR A 5 5.64 4.81 5.20
CA THR A 5 4.18 4.93 5.28
C THR A 5 3.75 6.39 5.31
N GLU A 6 4.40 7.25 6.10
CA GLU A 6 4.13 8.70 6.13
C GLU A 6 4.39 9.37 4.76
N CYS A 7 5.45 8.99 4.05
CA CYS A 7 5.71 9.50 2.69
C CYS A 7 4.66 9.02 1.68
N LEU A 8 4.28 7.75 1.74
CA LEU A 8 3.25 7.18 0.87
C LEU A 8 1.82 7.65 1.20
N GLU A 9 1.64 8.28 2.36
CA GLU A 9 0.40 8.91 2.82
C GLU A 9 0.30 10.39 2.46
N SER A 10 1.36 10.98 1.91
CA SER A 10 1.36 12.39 1.56
C SER A 10 0.34 12.68 0.46
N THR A 11 -0.40 13.77 0.62
CA THR A 11 -1.49 14.18 -0.29
C THR A 11 -1.01 14.60 -1.68
N GLU A 12 0.28 14.84 -1.83
CA GLU A 12 0.91 15.31 -3.06
C GLU A 12 1.51 14.16 -3.89
N LEU A 13 1.53 12.93 -3.36
CA LEU A 13 2.18 11.81 -4.03
C LEU A 13 1.28 11.20 -5.12
N ASN A 14 1.77 11.21 -6.35
CA ASN A 14 1.17 10.46 -7.44
C ASN A 14 1.59 8.98 -7.38
N ILE A 15 0.80 8.09 -7.98
CA ILE A 15 1.11 6.67 -8.15
C ILE A 15 2.44 6.47 -8.89
N ALA A 16 2.74 7.33 -9.86
CA ALA A 16 4.02 7.31 -10.57
C ALA A 16 5.20 7.53 -9.62
N ASP A 17 5.14 8.60 -8.83
CA ASP A 17 6.17 8.96 -7.86
C ASP A 17 6.28 7.91 -6.76
N ALA A 18 5.15 7.33 -6.36
CA ALA A 18 5.13 6.21 -5.43
C ALA A 18 5.87 4.99 -5.95
N ILE A 19 5.66 4.61 -7.22
CA ILE A 19 6.36 3.47 -7.83
C ILE A 19 7.87 3.71 -7.81
N ILE A 20 8.32 4.92 -8.11
CA ILE A 20 9.74 5.31 -8.06
C ILE A 20 10.27 5.27 -6.61
N PHE A 21 9.52 5.83 -5.66
CA PHE A 21 9.91 5.83 -4.25
C PHE A 21 10.02 4.39 -3.71
N MET A 22 9.07 3.53 -4.07
CA MET A 22 9.06 2.14 -3.66
C MET A 22 10.18 1.33 -4.31
N SER A 23 10.47 1.53 -5.59
CA SER A 23 11.61 0.86 -6.25
C SER A 23 12.93 1.28 -5.62
N SER A 24 13.10 2.58 -5.31
CA SER A 24 14.26 3.10 -4.58
C SER A 24 14.37 2.50 -3.17
N THR A 25 13.26 2.33 -2.45
CA THR A 25 13.29 1.71 -1.11
C THR A 25 13.63 0.22 -1.17
N LEU A 26 13.15 -0.52 -2.19
CA LEU A 26 13.53 -1.91 -2.41
C LEU A 26 15.02 -2.03 -2.73
N GLU A 27 15.55 -1.13 -3.55
CA GLU A 27 16.98 -1.08 -3.85
C GLU A 27 17.79 -0.79 -2.58
N SER A 28 17.34 0.17 -1.76
CA SER A 28 17.95 0.49 -0.46
C SER A 28 17.95 -0.72 0.49
N LEU A 29 16.86 -1.47 0.57
CA LEU A 29 16.78 -2.70 1.38
C LEU A 29 17.73 -3.79 0.86
N ASN A 30 17.85 -3.94 -0.46
CA ASN A 30 18.80 -4.88 -1.07
C ASN A 30 20.25 -4.48 -0.78
N ILE A 31 20.56 -3.18 -0.84
CA ILE A 31 21.88 -2.65 -0.47
C ILE A 31 22.20 -3.00 0.98
N ILE A 32 21.26 -2.76 1.91
CA ILE A 32 21.41 -3.10 3.33
C ILE A 32 21.59 -4.62 3.53
N ASN A 33 20.90 -5.46 2.74
CA ASN A 33 21.04 -6.92 2.83
C ASN A 33 22.41 -7.41 2.32
N SER A 34 23.02 -6.68 1.38
CA SER A 34 24.36 -6.97 0.85
C SER A 34 25.49 -6.48 1.76
N ASP A 35 25.26 -5.43 2.57
CA ASP A 35 26.28 -4.80 3.40
C ASP A 35 26.48 -5.52 4.75
N ILE A 36 27.46 -6.43 4.77
CA ILE A 36 27.84 -7.21 5.96
C ILE A 36 28.50 -6.32 7.03
N ASP A 37 29.25 -5.30 6.61
CA ASP A 37 29.98 -4.43 7.54
C ASP A 37 29.03 -3.42 8.21
N GLY A 38 28.05 -2.90 7.46
CA GLY A 38 26.95 -2.11 8.00
C GLY A 38 26.11 -2.87 9.04
N MET A 39 25.80 -4.14 8.78
CA MET A 39 25.13 -5.00 9.76
C MET A 39 25.95 -5.16 11.03
N ASP A 40 27.26 -5.34 10.91
CA ASP A 40 28.15 -5.45 12.07
C ASP A 40 28.22 -4.16 12.88
N ASN A 41 28.22 -3.00 12.21
CA ASN A 41 28.19 -1.71 12.88
C ASN A 41 26.89 -1.51 13.67
N LEU A 42 25.74 -1.94 13.13
CA LEU A 42 24.46 -1.93 13.84
C LEU A 42 24.46 -2.87 15.06
N ILE A 43 25.06 -4.05 14.92
CA ILE A 43 25.22 -4.98 16.04
C ILE A 43 26.11 -4.35 17.13
N ASN A 44 27.23 -3.74 16.74
CA ASN A 44 28.16 -3.10 17.68
C ASN A 44 27.52 -1.89 18.39
N SER A 45 26.75 -1.06 17.68
CA SER A 45 26.04 0.07 18.28
C SER A 45 24.95 -0.40 19.26
N SER A 46 24.26 -1.49 18.94
CA SER A 46 23.30 -2.13 19.84
C SER A 46 23.97 -2.67 21.10
N ILE A 47 25.16 -3.29 20.98
CA ILE A 47 25.96 -3.72 22.14
C ILE A 47 26.36 -2.50 22.99
N ALA A 48 26.78 -1.39 22.38
CA ALA A 48 27.14 -0.17 23.10
C ALA A 48 25.94 0.42 23.86
N PHE A 49 24.76 0.42 23.25
CA PHE A 49 23.51 0.85 23.88
C PHE A 49 23.12 -0.05 25.05
N LEU A 50 23.22 -1.37 24.92
CA LEU A 50 22.93 -2.31 26.01
C LEU A 50 23.91 -2.17 27.17
N LYS A 51 25.19 -1.89 26.87
CA LYS A 51 26.19 -1.56 27.90
C LYS A 51 25.81 -0.31 28.70
N SER A 52 25.22 0.71 28.06
CA SER A 52 24.71 1.89 28.79
C SER A 52 23.54 1.59 29.73
N LEU A 53 22.85 0.47 29.53
CA LEU A 53 21.76 -0.03 30.36
C LEU A 53 22.22 -1.11 31.36
N ASP A 54 23.54 -1.32 31.49
CA ASP A 54 24.16 -2.33 32.35
C ASP A 54 23.79 -3.79 31.99
N VAL A 55 23.47 -4.03 30.71
CA VAL A 55 23.12 -5.36 30.17
C VAL A 55 24.27 -5.90 29.30
N ASP A 56 24.80 -7.06 29.67
CA ASP A 56 25.87 -7.75 28.93
C ASP A 56 25.30 -8.75 27.90
N ALA A 57 25.16 -8.26 26.67
CA ALA A 57 24.56 -9.00 25.55
C ALA A 57 25.30 -10.30 25.21
N GLU A 58 26.63 -10.34 25.31
CA GLU A 58 27.42 -11.51 24.92
C GLU A 58 27.28 -12.65 25.94
N LYS A 59 27.27 -12.29 27.23
CA LYS A 59 27.01 -13.28 28.30
C LYS A 59 25.61 -13.88 28.17
N GLU A 60 24.60 -13.04 27.94
CA GLU A 60 23.22 -13.50 27.81
C GLU A 60 23.02 -14.40 26.58
N PHE A 61 23.71 -14.10 25.48
CA PHE A 61 23.70 -14.94 24.29
C PHE A 61 24.24 -16.36 24.57
N LEU A 62 25.38 -16.47 25.26
CA LEU A 62 25.99 -17.76 25.60
C LEU A 62 25.11 -18.61 26.52
N VAL A 63 24.35 -17.98 27.42
CA VAL A 63 23.38 -18.66 28.29
C VAL A 63 22.28 -19.33 27.46
N ARG A 64 21.74 -18.62 26.47
CA ARG A 64 20.61 -19.08 25.65
C ARG A 64 21.02 -19.97 24.47
N HIS A 65 22.23 -19.80 23.94
CA HIS A 65 22.70 -20.46 22.70
C HIS A 65 23.91 -21.37 22.98
N ARG A 66 23.73 -22.38 23.84
CA ARG A 66 24.79 -23.36 24.13
C ARG A 66 25.18 -24.13 22.88
N ARG A 67 26.50 -24.33 22.69
CA ARG A 67 27.07 -25.12 21.60
C ARG A 67 26.49 -26.54 21.63
N ARG A 68 25.86 -26.96 20.52
CA ARG A 68 25.42 -28.34 20.34
C ARG A 68 26.62 -29.19 19.92
N LEU A 69 26.89 -30.24 20.69
CA LEU A 69 27.95 -31.20 20.38
C LEU A 69 27.38 -32.35 19.56
N VAL A 70 28.13 -32.80 18.56
CA VAL A 70 27.78 -33.97 17.76
C VAL A 70 27.85 -35.22 18.67
N PRO A 71 26.93 -36.20 18.54
CA PRO A 71 27.04 -37.45 19.25
C PRO A 71 28.39 -38.14 18.99
N LYS A 72 29.08 -38.59 20.06
CA LYS A 72 30.41 -39.21 19.98
C LYS A 72 30.52 -40.42 19.03
N ARG A 73 29.38 -41.04 18.67
CA ARG A 73 29.34 -42.15 17.70
C ARG A 73 29.67 -41.71 16.27
N LEU A 74 29.42 -40.45 15.93
CA LEU A 74 29.59 -39.90 14.58
C LEU A 74 30.91 -39.17 14.42
N ASP A 75 31.32 -38.42 15.44
CA ASP A 75 32.57 -37.67 15.43
C ASP A 75 33.12 -37.52 16.86
N ASN A 76 34.42 -37.78 17.01
CA ASN A 76 35.14 -37.62 18.27
C ASN A 76 35.89 -36.29 18.35
N ASN A 77 36.00 -35.56 17.23
CA ASN A 77 36.65 -34.26 17.21
C ASN A 77 35.68 -33.17 17.69
N ARG A 78 35.99 -32.59 18.86
CA ARG A 78 35.18 -31.50 19.45
C ARG A 78 35.21 -30.22 18.62
N ASP A 79 36.23 -30.04 17.78
CA ASP A 79 36.41 -28.83 16.98
C ASP A 79 35.55 -28.80 15.72
N ASN A 80 35.05 -29.97 15.28
CA ASN A 80 34.13 -30.07 14.14
C ASN A 80 32.70 -29.58 14.45
N ALA A 81 32.36 -29.29 15.71
CA ALA A 81 31.04 -28.77 16.05
C ALA A 81 30.88 -27.32 15.55
N ALA A 82 29.84 -27.06 14.75
CA ALA A 82 29.53 -25.74 14.23
C ALA A 82 29.44 -24.70 15.36
N ASN A 83 30.25 -23.63 15.27
CA ASN A 83 30.20 -22.52 16.21
C ASN A 83 29.35 -21.41 15.61
N ILE A 84 28.26 -21.05 16.31
CA ILE A 84 27.42 -19.92 15.92
C ILE A 84 27.97 -18.70 16.69
N SER A 85 28.71 -17.85 16.00
CA SER A 85 29.16 -16.56 16.55
C SER A 85 27.95 -15.66 16.81
N PHE A 86 28.01 -14.85 17.88
CA PHE A 86 27.00 -13.83 18.20
C PHE A 86 26.62 -13.01 16.95
N LYS A 87 27.63 -12.49 16.23
CA LYS A 87 27.43 -11.72 15.01
C LYS A 87 26.76 -12.54 13.91
N THR A 88 27.19 -13.78 13.70
CA THR A 88 26.59 -14.64 12.66
C THR A 88 25.12 -14.99 12.92
N PHE A 89 24.74 -15.14 14.20
CA PHE A 89 23.35 -15.37 14.58
C PHE A 89 22.48 -14.16 14.25
N TYR A 90 22.85 -12.98 14.75
CA TYR A 90 22.07 -11.77 14.52
C TYR A 90 22.09 -11.32 13.05
N ARG A 91 23.17 -11.56 12.30
CA ARG A 91 23.17 -11.38 10.84
C ARG A 91 22.11 -12.26 10.18
N LYS A 92 21.97 -13.53 10.57
CA LYS A 92 20.95 -14.42 10.02
C LYS A 92 19.53 -13.92 10.34
N GLU A 93 19.27 -13.54 11.58
CA GLU A 93 17.96 -13.02 12.00
C GLU A 93 17.63 -11.71 11.26
N TYR A 94 18.61 -10.80 11.16
CA TYR A 94 18.45 -9.54 10.45
C TYR A 94 18.13 -9.75 8.96
N LYS A 95 18.83 -10.67 8.30
CA LYS A 95 18.53 -11.06 6.92
C LYS A 95 17.14 -11.65 6.77
N SER A 96 16.72 -12.53 7.68
CA SER A 96 15.37 -13.10 7.66
C SER A 96 14.30 -12.01 7.70
N VAL A 97 14.46 -11.00 8.55
CA VAL A 97 13.53 -9.86 8.65
C VAL A 97 13.55 -9.02 7.37
N LEU A 98 14.73 -8.73 6.81
CA LEU A 98 14.83 -7.97 5.56
C LEU A 98 14.23 -8.72 4.37
N ASP A 99 14.46 -10.02 4.27
CA ASP A 99 13.92 -10.86 3.20
C ASP A 99 12.39 -10.93 3.31
N GLU A 100 11.85 -11.07 4.52
CA GLU A 100 10.41 -11.05 4.77
C GLU A 100 9.80 -9.69 4.41
N LEU A 101 10.41 -8.58 4.85
CA LEU A 101 9.97 -7.23 4.48
C LEU A 101 10.00 -7.01 2.97
N THR A 102 11.07 -7.44 2.30
CA THR A 102 11.22 -7.33 0.85
C THR A 102 10.16 -8.17 0.13
N SER A 103 9.88 -9.38 0.62
CA SER A 103 8.85 -10.25 0.08
C SER A 103 7.45 -9.67 0.26
N LEU A 104 7.12 -9.16 1.44
CA LEU A 104 5.84 -8.51 1.73
C LEU A 104 5.64 -7.26 0.88
N MET A 105 6.68 -6.44 0.73
CA MET A 105 6.64 -5.28 -0.15
C MET A 105 6.38 -5.72 -1.59
N LYS A 106 7.13 -6.68 -2.13
CA LYS A 106 6.92 -7.14 -3.52
C LYS A 106 5.52 -7.72 -3.72
N ASN A 107 5.07 -8.63 -2.86
CA ASN A 107 3.79 -9.32 -3.04
C ASN A 107 2.59 -8.37 -2.94
N ASN A 108 2.58 -7.50 -1.94
CA ASN A 108 1.46 -6.55 -1.77
C ASN A 108 1.49 -5.47 -2.86
N LEU A 109 2.67 -4.99 -3.26
CA LEU A 109 2.80 -3.94 -4.24
C LEU A 109 2.59 -4.42 -5.67
N GLU A 110 3.12 -5.59 -6.07
CA GLU A 110 2.87 -6.15 -7.40
C GLU A 110 1.38 -6.43 -7.60
N SER A 111 0.67 -6.82 -6.53
CA SER A 111 -0.79 -6.99 -6.58
C SER A 111 -1.51 -5.65 -6.78
N CYS A 112 -1.21 -4.64 -5.97
CA CYS A 112 -1.84 -3.31 -6.08
C CYS A 112 -1.49 -2.61 -7.39
N ILE A 113 -0.21 -2.52 -7.73
CA ILE A 113 0.27 -1.95 -8.99
C ILE A 113 -0.27 -2.75 -10.16
N GLY A 114 -0.30 -4.09 -10.08
CA GLY A 114 -0.83 -4.96 -11.14
C GLY A 114 -2.25 -4.59 -11.55
N THR A 115 -3.09 -4.20 -10.59
CA THR A 115 -4.43 -3.68 -10.91
C THR A 115 -4.37 -2.34 -11.63
N ILE A 116 -3.57 -1.37 -11.17
CA ILE A 116 -3.54 -0.02 -11.74
C ILE A 116 -2.64 0.08 -12.99
N LYS A 117 -1.81 -0.94 -13.27
CA LYS A 117 -0.81 -0.98 -14.34
C LYS A 117 -1.35 -0.64 -15.72
N PRO A 118 -2.55 -1.08 -16.15
CA PRO A 118 -3.14 -0.66 -17.42
C PRO A 118 -3.35 0.86 -17.48
N LEU A 119 -3.92 1.46 -16.42
CA LEU A 119 -4.12 2.92 -16.35
C LEU A 119 -2.79 3.67 -16.32
N TYR A 120 -1.82 3.16 -15.55
CA TYR A 120 -0.49 3.75 -15.46
C TYR A 120 0.20 3.76 -16.83
N ASN A 121 0.24 2.63 -17.54
CA ASN A 121 0.89 2.55 -18.85
C ASN A 121 0.24 3.46 -19.90
N MET A 122 -1.07 3.75 -19.78
CA MET A 122 -1.79 4.61 -20.71
C MET A 122 -1.49 6.10 -20.51
N PHE A 123 -1.25 6.54 -19.28
CA PHE A 123 -1.06 7.97 -18.98
C PHE A 123 0.36 8.34 -18.54
N ASN A 124 1.28 7.37 -18.40
CA ASN A 124 2.67 7.65 -18.06
C ASN A 124 3.46 8.18 -19.28
N PRO A 125 4.12 9.35 -19.19
CA PRO A 125 4.92 9.89 -20.28
C PRO A 125 6.20 9.08 -20.54
N PRO A 126 6.71 9.03 -21.79
CA PRO A 126 6.15 9.64 -22.99
C PRO A 126 4.91 8.88 -23.49
N VAL A 127 3.82 9.61 -23.66
CA VAL A 127 2.54 9.01 -24.02
C VAL A 127 2.52 8.75 -25.52
N SER A 128 2.53 7.47 -25.92
CA SER A 128 2.65 7.08 -27.32
C SER A 128 1.47 6.21 -27.77
N ARG A 129 1.13 6.30 -29.06
CA ARG A 129 0.13 5.42 -29.70
C ARG A 129 0.47 3.92 -29.54
N ASN A 130 1.75 3.59 -29.34
CA ASN A 130 2.21 2.21 -29.15
C ASN A 130 1.82 1.62 -27.79
N ASN A 131 1.43 2.44 -26.80
CA ASN A 131 1.01 1.99 -25.47
C ASN A 131 -0.46 1.51 -25.45
N LEU A 132 -1.22 1.69 -26.54
CA LEU A 132 -2.62 1.28 -26.65
C LEU A 132 -2.71 -0.18 -27.13
N SER A 133 -2.64 -1.14 -26.21
CA SER A 133 -3.04 -2.52 -26.52
C SER A 133 -4.56 -2.68 -26.39
N GLU A 134 -5.17 -3.47 -27.26
CA GLU A 134 -6.62 -3.77 -27.21
C GLU A 134 -7.01 -4.38 -25.85
N THR A 135 -6.13 -5.18 -25.26
CA THR A 135 -6.26 -5.75 -23.91
C THR A 135 -6.21 -4.68 -22.81
N GLY A 136 -5.29 -3.71 -22.92
CA GLY A 136 -5.14 -2.63 -21.94
C GLY A 136 -6.34 -1.69 -21.92
N ILE A 137 -6.98 -1.46 -23.07
CA ILE A 137 -8.21 -0.67 -23.18
C ILE A 137 -9.38 -1.39 -22.50
N GLN A 138 -9.52 -2.70 -22.69
CA GLN A 138 -10.56 -3.49 -22.02
C GLN A 138 -10.36 -3.51 -20.50
N ASP A 139 -9.12 -3.71 -20.05
CA ASP A 139 -8.78 -3.69 -18.63
C ASP A 139 -9.01 -2.30 -18.03
N ALA A 140 -8.65 -1.23 -18.75
CA ALA A 140 -8.93 0.14 -18.34
C ALA A 140 -10.44 0.41 -18.22
N MET A 141 -11.25 -0.05 -19.18
CA MET A 141 -12.71 0.08 -19.13
C MET A 141 -13.32 -0.64 -17.92
N SER A 142 -12.71 -1.73 -17.44
CA SER A 142 -13.19 -2.44 -16.24
C SER A 142 -13.13 -1.59 -14.96
N PHE A 143 -12.28 -0.56 -14.91
CA PHE A 143 -12.20 0.37 -13.79
C PHE A 143 -13.37 1.36 -13.74
N LEU A 144 -14.08 1.56 -14.84
CA LEU A 144 -15.23 2.45 -14.86
C LEU A 144 -16.41 1.77 -14.13
N PRO A 145 -17.15 2.51 -13.28
CA PRO A 145 -18.29 1.94 -12.58
C PRO A 145 -19.34 1.47 -13.58
N LYS A 146 -19.89 0.27 -13.36
CA LYS A 146 -20.86 -0.46 -14.23
C LYS A 146 -22.10 0.34 -14.67
N LYS A 147 -22.35 1.51 -14.07
CA LYS A 147 -23.41 2.44 -14.48
C LYS A 147 -23.09 3.17 -15.79
N PHE A 148 -21.82 3.23 -16.20
CA PHE A 148 -21.40 3.81 -17.47
C PHE A 148 -21.32 2.73 -18.54
N VAL A 149 -22.24 2.77 -19.49
CA VAL A 149 -22.11 2.04 -20.75
C VAL A 149 -21.35 2.97 -21.69
N VAL A 150 -20.09 2.64 -21.94
CA VAL A 150 -19.23 3.38 -22.86
C VAL A 150 -18.88 2.43 -24.00
N ASP A 151 -19.05 2.90 -25.22
CA ASP A 151 -18.63 2.15 -26.40
C ASP A 151 -17.10 1.99 -26.39
N PRO A 152 -16.57 0.76 -26.55
CA PRO A 152 -15.13 0.49 -26.49
C PRO A 152 -14.29 1.32 -27.46
N LEU A 153 -14.87 1.80 -28.56
CA LEU A 153 -14.18 2.60 -29.57
C LEU A 153 -14.03 4.08 -29.20
N HIS A 154 -14.76 4.61 -28.21
CA HIS A 154 -14.67 6.04 -27.86
C HIS A 154 -13.40 6.38 -27.08
N LEU A 155 -12.98 5.49 -26.17
CA LEU A 155 -11.77 5.68 -25.37
C LEU A 155 -10.47 5.79 -26.20
N PRO A 156 -10.17 4.91 -27.17
CA PRO A 156 -8.95 5.04 -27.96
C PRO A 156 -8.92 6.34 -28.78
N VAL A 157 -10.05 6.76 -29.35
CA VAL A 157 -10.12 8.01 -30.12
C VAL A 157 -9.85 9.22 -29.22
N GLU A 158 -10.48 9.28 -28.04
CA GLU A 158 -10.23 10.38 -27.11
C GLU A 158 -8.78 10.41 -26.61
N LEU A 159 -8.18 9.23 -26.36
CA LEU A 159 -6.80 9.12 -25.94
C LEU A 159 -5.82 9.55 -27.03
N GLU A 160 -6.08 9.21 -28.30
CA GLU A 160 -5.24 9.67 -29.40
C GLU A 160 -5.22 11.20 -29.51
N VAL A 161 -6.37 11.84 -29.37
CA VAL A 161 -6.46 13.31 -29.36
C VAL A 161 -5.70 13.90 -28.18
N LEU A 162 -5.80 13.28 -27.00
CA LEU A 162 -5.06 13.71 -25.81
C LEU A 162 -3.55 13.55 -25.98
N TYR A 163 -3.09 12.44 -26.58
CA TYR A 163 -1.67 12.17 -26.80
C TYR A 163 -1.07 13.15 -27.81
N ASP A 164 -1.82 13.51 -28.86
CA ASP A 164 -1.38 14.53 -29.82
C ASP A 164 -1.23 15.91 -29.16
N GLN A 165 -1.98 16.21 -28.10
CA GLN A 165 -1.85 17.43 -27.30
C GLN A 165 -0.74 17.37 -26.23
N CYS A 166 -0.34 16.17 -25.79
CA CYS A 166 0.61 15.96 -24.70
C CYS A 166 2.04 15.60 -25.16
N LYS A 167 2.39 15.86 -26.43
CA LYS A 167 3.69 15.47 -27.02
C LYS A 167 4.93 16.02 -26.31
N GLU A 168 4.81 17.15 -25.62
CA GLU A 168 5.91 17.81 -24.90
C GLU A 168 5.81 17.70 -23.37
N VAL A 169 4.94 16.82 -22.87
CA VAL A 169 4.70 16.70 -21.42
C VAL A 169 5.67 15.70 -20.78
N GLU A 170 6.34 16.13 -19.71
CA GLU A 170 7.28 15.31 -18.94
C GLU A 170 6.65 14.62 -17.72
N THR A 171 5.55 15.16 -17.15
CA THR A 171 4.95 14.63 -15.92
C THR A 171 3.48 14.22 -16.08
N VAL A 172 3.04 13.24 -15.28
CA VAL A 172 1.63 12.82 -15.21
C VAL A 172 0.72 13.96 -14.76
N SER A 173 1.25 14.94 -14.00
CA SER A 173 0.51 16.13 -13.56
C SER A 173 0.15 17.04 -14.74
N ASP A 174 1.05 17.24 -15.70
CA ASP A 174 0.74 18.09 -16.85
C ASP A 174 -0.23 17.40 -17.82
N VAL A 175 -0.17 16.05 -17.92
CA VAL A 175 -1.20 15.26 -18.63
C VAL A 175 -2.57 15.47 -17.97
N ALA A 176 -2.63 15.47 -16.65
CA ALA A 176 -3.87 15.74 -15.91
C ALA A 176 -4.38 17.17 -16.17
N ALA A 177 -3.49 18.16 -16.19
CA ALA A 177 -3.84 19.55 -16.50
C ALA A 177 -4.39 19.71 -17.93
N ALA A 178 -3.75 19.09 -18.92
CA ALA A 178 -4.21 19.07 -20.31
C ALA A 178 -5.58 18.37 -20.44
N SER A 179 -5.76 17.26 -19.72
CA SER A 179 -7.04 16.55 -19.68
C SER A 179 -8.17 17.41 -19.07
N GLU A 180 -7.86 18.28 -18.09
CA GLU A 180 -8.85 19.14 -17.45
C GLU A 180 -9.28 20.29 -18.35
N GLN A 181 -8.36 20.87 -19.11
CA GLN A 181 -8.68 21.90 -20.11
C GLN A 181 -9.62 21.35 -21.20
N THR A 182 -9.45 20.07 -21.56
CA THR A 182 -10.22 19.41 -22.62
C THR A 182 -11.38 18.56 -22.13
N LYS A 183 -11.74 18.65 -20.84
CA LYS A 183 -12.80 17.86 -20.19
C LYS A 183 -14.14 17.80 -20.92
N LYS A 184 -14.52 18.87 -21.63
CA LYS A 184 -15.77 18.92 -22.41
C LYS A 184 -15.70 18.13 -23.72
N MET A 185 -14.51 18.06 -24.31
CA MET A 185 -14.25 17.39 -25.59
C MET A 185 -13.84 15.93 -25.38
N LEU A 186 -13.14 15.64 -24.28
CA LEU A 186 -12.58 14.33 -23.95
C LEU A 186 -13.07 13.85 -22.57
N PRO A 187 -14.39 13.60 -22.40
CA PRO A 187 -14.98 13.29 -21.09
C PRO A 187 -14.53 11.94 -20.53
N ILE A 188 -14.25 10.94 -21.36
CA ILE A 188 -13.85 9.60 -20.93
C ILE A 188 -12.37 9.64 -20.56
N ALA A 189 -11.51 10.20 -21.42
CA ALA A 189 -10.08 10.31 -21.15
C ALA A 189 -9.79 11.14 -19.89
N ASN A 190 -10.50 12.26 -19.68
CA ASN A 190 -10.39 13.07 -18.46
C ASN A 190 -10.75 12.26 -17.20
N ARG A 191 -11.83 11.47 -17.24
CA ARG A 191 -12.25 10.66 -16.09
C ARG A 191 -11.25 9.56 -15.78
N MET A 192 -10.70 8.92 -16.80
CA MET A 192 -9.68 7.89 -16.64
C MET A 192 -8.39 8.48 -16.05
N CYS A 193 -7.98 9.66 -16.53
CA CYS A 193 -6.86 10.41 -15.97
C CYS A 193 -7.12 10.79 -14.50
N ARG A 194 -8.32 11.30 -14.18
CA ARG A 194 -8.73 11.58 -12.79
C ARG A 194 -8.73 10.32 -11.92
N LEU A 195 -9.23 9.19 -12.42
CA LEU A 195 -9.20 7.92 -11.70
C LEU A 195 -7.76 7.52 -11.35
N LEU A 196 -6.82 7.66 -12.29
CA LEU A 196 -5.41 7.43 -12.03
C LEU A 196 -4.87 8.38 -10.95
N CYS A 197 -5.15 9.68 -11.03
CA CYS A 197 -4.68 10.66 -10.04
C CYS A 197 -5.32 10.48 -8.65
N THR A 198 -6.54 9.95 -8.58
CA THR A 198 -7.27 9.72 -7.31
C THR A 198 -7.10 8.31 -6.76
N ALA A 199 -6.47 7.40 -7.51
CA ALA A 199 -6.33 6.03 -7.08
C ALA A 199 -5.38 5.99 -5.86
N PRO A 200 -5.79 5.33 -4.76
CA PRO A 200 -5.00 5.33 -3.55
C PRO A 200 -3.71 4.56 -3.79
N VAL A 201 -2.57 5.23 -3.57
CA VAL A 201 -1.23 4.62 -3.61
C VAL A 201 -1.08 3.55 -2.53
N THR A 202 -1.69 3.79 -1.38
CA THR A 202 -1.62 2.89 -0.23
C THR A 202 -2.95 2.69 0.45
N VAL A 203 -2.98 1.64 1.24
CA VAL A 203 -4.09 1.23 2.10
C VAL A 203 -4.29 2.19 3.30
N ALA A 204 -3.61 3.34 3.35
CA ALA A 204 -3.66 4.26 4.49
C ALA A 204 -5.05 4.82 4.79
N GLY A 205 -5.93 4.92 3.78
CA GLY A 205 -7.35 5.20 4.01
C GLY A 205 -8.02 4.21 4.98
N ASN A 206 -7.49 2.99 5.08
CA ASN A 206 -7.98 1.98 5.99
C ASN A 206 -7.54 2.19 7.43
N GLU A 207 -6.48 2.94 7.75
CA GLU A 207 -6.10 3.16 9.15
C GLU A 207 -7.18 3.98 9.88
N ARG A 208 -7.74 4.99 9.20
CA ARG A 208 -8.85 5.79 9.72
C ARG A 208 -10.09 4.92 9.95
N SER A 209 -10.44 4.08 8.97
CA SER A 209 -11.60 3.19 9.08
C SER A 209 -11.36 2.10 10.13
N PHE A 210 -10.15 1.54 10.27
CA PHE A 210 -9.80 0.58 11.33
C PHE A 210 -9.81 1.21 12.73
N SER A 211 -9.36 2.46 12.86
CA SER A 211 -9.46 3.22 14.12
C SER A 211 -10.91 3.43 14.54
N LYS A 212 -11.78 3.81 13.58
CA LYS A 212 -13.23 3.92 13.82
C LYS A 212 -13.87 2.55 14.07
N LEU A 213 -13.45 1.53 13.35
CA LEU A 213 -13.94 0.16 13.51
C LEU A 213 -13.65 -0.36 14.91
N LYS A 214 -12.49 -0.05 15.50
CA LYS A 214 -12.15 -0.39 16.89
C LYS A 214 -13.11 0.27 17.90
N LEU A 215 -13.61 1.47 17.62
CA LEU A 215 -14.61 2.15 18.45
C LEU A 215 -16.01 1.55 18.28
N ILE A 216 -16.37 1.17 17.05
CA ILE A 216 -17.69 0.60 16.74
C ILE A 216 -17.80 -0.85 17.23
N LYS A 217 -16.78 -1.67 16.94
CA LYS A 217 -16.66 -3.08 17.27
C LYS A 217 -15.77 -3.25 18.50
N ASN A 218 -16.37 -3.05 19.66
CA ASN A 218 -15.73 -3.27 20.96
C ASN A 218 -16.20 -4.59 21.59
N TYR A 219 -15.61 -4.96 22.73
CA TYR A 219 -15.87 -6.23 23.42
C TYR A 219 -17.36 -6.48 23.73
N LEU A 220 -18.15 -5.42 23.95
CA LEU A 220 -19.58 -5.51 24.25
C LEU A 220 -20.47 -5.60 22.99
N ARG A 221 -19.91 -5.39 21.79
CA ARG A 221 -20.64 -5.32 20.51
C ARG A 221 -20.10 -6.33 19.49
N THR A 222 -19.71 -7.51 19.95
CA THR A 222 -19.10 -8.54 19.11
C THR A 222 -20.10 -9.26 18.19
N THR A 223 -21.37 -9.31 18.56
CA THR A 223 -22.43 -10.06 17.86
C THR A 223 -23.29 -9.21 16.90
N GLN A 224 -22.74 -8.13 16.33
CA GLN A 224 -23.48 -7.26 15.42
C GLN A 224 -23.51 -7.82 13.98
N SER A 225 -24.61 -7.58 13.23
CA SER A 225 -24.67 -7.92 11.81
C SER A 225 -23.70 -7.09 10.96
N ASP A 226 -23.22 -7.67 9.87
CA ASP A 226 -22.31 -7.01 8.92
C ASP A 226 -22.96 -5.76 8.29
N SER A 227 -24.27 -5.82 8.00
CA SER A 227 -25.02 -4.66 7.48
C SER A 227 -24.96 -3.47 8.43
N ARG A 228 -25.29 -3.69 9.71
CA ARG A 228 -25.25 -2.64 10.73
C ARG A 228 -23.83 -2.15 11.00
N LEU A 229 -22.84 -3.04 10.91
CA LEU A 229 -21.43 -2.67 11.07
C LEU A 229 -20.98 -1.74 9.95
N SER A 230 -21.33 -2.07 8.70
CA SER A 230 -21.05 -1.24 7.53
C SER A 230 -21.71 0.13 7.65
N ASP A 231 -22.99 0.18 8.04
CA ASP A 231 -23.73 1.43 8.19
C ASP A 231 -23.12 2.34 9.27
N LEU A 232 -22.77 1.78 10.43
CA LEU A 232 -22.11 2.54 11.50
C LEU A 232 -20.71 3.01 11.10
N LEU A 233 -19.97 2.17 10.38
CA LEU A 233 -18.63 2.53 9.89
C LEU A 233 -18.72 3.71 8.92
N LEU A 234 -19.67 3.69 7.99
CA LEU A 234 -19.93 4.79 7.06
C LEU A 234 -20.26 6.08 7.81
N LEU A 235 -21.22 6.04 8.75
CA LEU A 235 -21.60 7.21 9.55
C LEU A 235 -20.43 7.77 10.39
N SER A 236 -19.58 6.89 10.91
CA SER A 236 -18.45 7.30 11.75
C SER A 236 -17.26 7.85 10.96
N SER A 237 -17.14 7.45 9.69
CA SER A 237 -16.08 7.87 8.77
C SER A 237 -16.44 9.22 8.16
N GLU A 238 -17.69 9.38 7.72
CA GLU A 238 -18.25 10.60 7.14
C GLU A 238 -18.91 11.51 8.18
N LYS A 239 -18.30 11.60 9.37
CA LYS A 239 -18.91 12.30 10.50
C LYS A 239 -19.21 13.77 10.17
N ASP A 240 -18.32 14.42 9.42
CA ASP A 240 -18.46 15.82 9.03
C ASP A 240 -19.74 16.04 8.19
N ILE A 241 -20.05 15.10 7.30
CA ILE A 241 -21.29 15.13 6.51
C ILE A 241 -22.50 14.79 7.39
N VAL A 242 -22.37 13.82 8.29
CA VAL A 242 -23.46 13.38 9.17
C VAL A 242 -23.89 14.48 10.13
N ASP A 243 -22.95 15.26 10.66
CA ASP A 243 -23.23 16.35 11.59
C ASP A 243 -24.04 17.48 10.90
N ASP A 244 -23.93 17.64 9.58
CA ASP A 244 -24.71 18.59 8.77
C ASP A 244 -26.14 18.09 8.42
N ILE A 245 -26.44 16.82 8.67
CA ILE A 245 -27.74 16.24 8.32
C ILE A 245 -28.82 16.71 9.31
N LYS A 246 -29.86 17.38 8.77
CA LYS A 246 -31.03 17.81 9.54
C LYS A 246 -31.91 16.62 9.94
N LEU A 247 -31.76 16.16 11.18
CA LEU A 247 -32.55 15.06 11.75
C LEU A 247 -34.06 15.27 11.65
N ASP A 248 -34.53 16.52 11.76
CA ASP A 248 -35.95 16.86 11.62
C ASP A 248 -36.51 16.51 10.24
N LEU A 249 -35.72 16.68 9.18
CA LEU A 249 -36.13 16.33 7.82
C LEU A 249 -36.19 14.81 7.65
N ILE A 250 -35.23 14.09 8.22
CA ILE A 250 -35.21 12.62 8.21
C ILE A 250 -36.42 12.08 8.97
N ALA A 251 -36.72 12.62 10.15
CA ALA A 251 -37.88 12.20 10.95
C ALA A 251 -39.20 12.42 10.21
N LYS A 252 -39.34 13.55 9.51
CA LYS A 252 -40.50 13.84 8.65
C LYS A 252 -40.59 12.87 7.48
N GLN A 253 -39.49 12.62 6.77
CA GLN A 253 -39.46 11.65 5.67
C GLN A 253 -39.80 10.24 6.16
N TRP A 254 -39.25 9.83 7.29
CA TRP A 254 -39.55 8.54 7.91
C TRP A 254 -41.02 8.41 8.33
N SER A 255 -41.62 9.48 8.85
CA SER A 255 -43.04 9.53 9.18
C SER A 255 -43.95 9.28 7.96
N ILE A 256 -43.54 9.72 6.77
CA ILE A 256 -44.31 9.55 5.53
C ILE A 256 -44.25 8.09 5.02
N ILE A 257 -43.22 7.31 5.37
CA ILE A 257 -43.05 5.93 4.90
C ILE A 257 -44.13 5.01 5.50
N LYS A 258 -44.86 4.29 4.63
CA LYS A 258 -45.97 3.38 5.02
C LYS A 258 -45.53 2.12 5.76
N LYS A 259 -44.35 1.56 5.46
CA LYS A 259 -43.76 0.41 6.18
C LYS A 259 -42.64 0.89 7.10
N ARG A 260 -42.95 1.10 8.37
CA ARG A 260 -42.01 1.63 9.38
C ARG A 260 -41.28 0.54 10.18
N ARG A 261 -41.71 -0.73 10.06
CA ARG A 261 -41.06 -1.85 10.74
C ARG A 261 -39.87 -2.33 9.93
N ILE A 262 -38.68 -2.19 10.51
CA ILE A 262 -37.46 -2.83 10.03
C ILE A 262 -37.53 -4.27 10.55
N CYS A 263 -37.57 -5.26 9.65
CA CYS A 263 -37.36 -6.65 10.06
C CYS A 263 -35.88 -6.77 10.46
N ILE A 264 -35.64 -7.00 11.76
CA ILE A 264 -34.32 -7.22 12.34
C ILE A 264 -33.93 -8.68 12.13
#